data_AF-A0A2V8JJ50-F1
#
_entry.id   AF-A0A2V8JJ50-F1
#
_cell.length_a   1.000
_cell.length_b   1.000
_cell.length_c   1.000
_cell.angle_alpha   90.00
_cell.angle_beta   90.00
_cell.angle_gamma   90.00
#
_symmetry.space_group_name_H-M   'P 1'
#
loop_
_entity.id
_entity.type
_entity.pdbx_description
1 polymer ?
#
loop_
_entity_poly.entity_id
_entity_poly.type
_entity_poly.pdbx_seq_one_letter_code
_entity_poly.pdbx_strand_id
1 'polypeptide(L)' 'MVITHPEKVLFPDDGITKGDLAAYYEMIAPVMLPHIVRRPIT' A
#
# COMPACT_ATOMS: atom_id res chain seq x y z
N MET A 1 -10.49 3.42 -8.21
CA MET A 1 -9.29 3.16 -9.02
C MET A 1 -9.09 1.66 -9.13
N VAL A 2 -8.53 1.16 -10.23
CA VAL A 2 -8.23 -0.26 -10.41
C VAL A 2 -6.72 -0.46 -10.28
N ILE A 3 -6.29 -1.40 -9.42
CA ILE A 3 -4.90 -1.82 -9.33
C ILE A 3 -4.63 -2.76 -10.52
N THR A 4 -3.71 -2.38 -11.42
CA THR A 4 -3.29 -3.25 -12.53
C THR A 4 -2.41 -4.37 -12.01
N HIS A 5 -2.44 -5.59 -12.58
CA HIS A 5 -1.59 -6.72 -12.13
C HIS A 5 -1.50 -6.88 -10.60
N PRO A 6 -2.63 -6.96 -9.87
CA PRO A 6 -2.63 -7.07 -8.41
C PRO A 6 -1.86 -8.30 -7.91
N GLU A 7 -1.85 -9.38 -8.69
CA GLU A 7 -1.19 -10.65 -8.41
C GLU A 7 0.34 -10.60 -8.47
N LYS A 8 0.94 -9.52 -8.98
CA LYS A 8 2.39 -9.37 -9.04
C LYS A 8 2.98 -9.39 -7.63
N VAL A 9 3.80 -10.40 -7.34
CA VAL A 9 4.58 -10.50 -6.10
C VAL A 9 5.62 -9.39 -6.05
N LEU A 10 5.60 -8.58 -4.99
CA LEU A 10 6.55 -7.49 -4.75
C LEU A 10 7.57 -7.82 -3.66
N PHE A 11 7.20 -8.69 -2.70
CA PHE A 11 8.09 -9.18 -1.65
C PHE A 11 8.16 -10.71 -1.74
N PRO A 12 9.12 -11.28 -2.49
CA PRO A 12 9.16 -12.70 -2.82
C PRO A 12 9.29 -13.63 -1.61
N ASP A 13 10.09 -13.23 -0.62
CA ASP A 13 10.35 -14.04 0.58
C ASP A 13 9.08 -14.24 1.43
N ASP A 14 8.17 -13.26 1.40
CA ASP A 14 6.90 -13.25 2.14
C ASP A 14 5.68 -13.59 1.26
N GLY A 15 5.86 -13.68 -0.06
CA GLY A 15 4.79 -13.88 -1.03
C GLY A 15 3.80 -12.71 -1.17
N ILE A 16 4.13 -11.52 -0.63
CA ILE A 16 3.21 -10.38 -0.62
C ILE A 16 3.08 -9.77 -2.02
N THR A 17 1.83 -9.63 -2.48
CA THR A 17 1.49 -9.09 -3.79
C THR A 17 1.28 -7.57 -3.77
N LYS A 18 1.23 -6.96 -4.96
CA LYS A 18 0.87 -5.54 -5.10
C LYS A 18 -0.55 -5.25 -4.61
N GLY A 19 -1.47 -6.19 -4.79
CA GLY A 19 -2.83 -6.09 -4.26
C GLY A 19 -2.84 -6.04 -2.74
N ASP A 20 -2.06 -6.92 -2.11
CA ASP A 20 -1.94 -6.97 -0.64
C ASP A 20 -1.37 -5.68 -0.06
N LEU A 21 -0.33 -5.13 -0.69
CA LEU A 21 0.27 -3.85 -0.26
C LEU A 21 -0.73 -2.69 -0.37
N ALA A 22 -1.52 -2.65 -1.45
CA ALA A 22 -2.55 -1.63 -1.63
C ALA A 22 -3.66 -1.76 -0.57
N ALA A 23 -4.15 -2.98 -0.33
CA ALA A 23 -5.16 -3.25 0.69
C ALA A 23 -4.66 -2.90 2.11
N TYR A 24 -3.39 -3.17 2.41
CA TYR A 24 -2.76 -2.75 3.65
C TYR A 24 -2.78 -1.24 3.83
N TYR A 25 -2.36 -0.47 2.82
CA TYR A 25 -2.39 0.99 2.90
C TYR A 25 -3.80 1.55 3.04
N GLU A 26 -4.79 0.96 2.36
CA GLU A 26 -6.20 1.33 2.52
C GLU A 26 -6.67 1.12 3.96
N MET A 27 -6.33 -0.03 4.55
CA MET A 27 -6.67 -0.36 5.95
C MET A 27 -6.04 0.61 6.95
N ILE A 28 -4.75 0.99 6.79
CA ILE A 28 -4.05 1.85 7.75
C ILE A 28 -4.21 3.35 7.47
N ALA A 29 -4.78 3.75 6.33
CA ALA A 29 -4.89 5.15 5.94
C ALA A 29 -5.48 6.07 7.03
N PRO A 30 -6.56 5.69 7.76
CA PRO A 30 -7.15 6.58 8.77
C PRO A 30 -6.21 6.96 9.90
N VAL A 31 -5.27 6.08 10.26
CA VAL A 31 -4.27 6.31 11.31
C VAL A 31 -2.95 6.83 10.75
N MET A 32 -2.59 6.46 9.52
CA MET A 32 -1.36 6.90 8.86
C MET A 32 -1.43 8.36 8.41
N LEU A 33 -2.53 8.76 7.74
CA LEU A 33 -2.66 10.06 7.09
C LEU A 33 -2.47 11.26 8.01
N PRO A 34 -2.99 11.29 9.26
CA PRO A 34 -2.74 12.40 10.20
C PRO A 34 -1.25 12.73 10.39
N HIS A 35 -0.36 11.75 10.23
CA HIS A 35 1.07 11.93 10.41
C HIS A 35 1.78 12.52 9.18
N ILE A 36 1.21 12.37 7.98
CA ILE A 36 1.86 12.68 6.70
C ILE A 36 1.14 13.71 5.81
N VAL A 37 -0.15 13.99 6.04
CA VAL A 37 -1.03 14.77 5.13
C VAL A 37 -0.56 16.21 4.82
N ARG A 38 0.35 16.77 5.62
CA ARG A 38 0.94 18.12 5.38
C ARG A 38 2.47 18.10 5.34
N ARG A 39 3.05 16.93 5.07
CA ARG A 39 4.50 16.75 4.92
C ARG A 39 4.77 16.34 3.49
N PRO A 40 5.61 17.08 2.74
CA PRO A 40 6.13 16.57 1.47
C PRO A 40 6.75 15.19 1.69
N ILE A 41 6.35 14.24 0.85
CA ILE A 41 6.81 12.86 0.85
C ILE A 41 7.66 12.64 -0.40
N THR A 42 8.81 11.97 -0.22
CA THR A 42 9.79 11.66 -1.26
C THR A 42 9.50 10.35 -1.95
#